data_AF-A0A832GLM6-F1
#
_entry.id   AF-A0A832GLM6-F1
#
_cell.length_a   1.000
_cell.length_b   1.000
_cell.length_c   1.000
_cell.angle_alpha   90.00
_cell.angle_beta   90.00
_cell.angle_gamma   90.00
#
_symmetry.space_group_name_H-M   'P 1'
#
loop_
_entity.id
_entity.type
_entity.pdbx_description
1 polymer ?
#
loop_
_entity_poly.entity_id
_entity_poly.type
_entity_poly.pdbx_seq_one_letter_code
_entity_poly.pdbx_strand_id
1 'polypeptide(L)'
;MKQVVVQLTAQSPIAVGEWMTSRSNVRESLNYIPGGVLRGALAQAVLEQIGQHRSSRRTLGAHSPTLQQAFELCFGKSGAQFGFLMPFENAAWIPAPATALFNKQDGRYLYDTLVALLRDETYSMECPHTGYRLERGRGFLVRGENGWSKAPMPPKHLFVRVGLNRQLEAAQEGILYAIEAIEPFVLNGEAGRPLRFTGEVRFPDAQGAKAFETILNALRWHDDEVHLRLGSARSRGFGEVSLTYHDAPDPEPVNLKDFAERAGKPVFTLLARTPVIVYDPSGAPAPTLTPELLNESLPGLPASGHLCDSQQTQALRNR
;
A
#
# COMPACT_ATOMS: atom_id res chain seq x y z
N MET A 1 19.59 7.30 3.18
CA MET A 1 18.36 6.57 2.82
C MET A 1 17.95 7.00 1.43
N LYS A 2 17.86 6.06 0.47
CA LYS A 2 17.43 6.34 -0.91
C LYS A 2 16.01 5.81 -1.11
N GLN A 3 15.20 6.48 -1.92
CA GLN A 3 13.84 6.07 -2.24
C GLN A 3 13.62 6.09 -3.74
N VAL A 4 12.83 5.14 -4.23
CA VAL A 4 12.33 5.12 -5.61
C VAL A 4 10.82 4.99 -5.61
N VAL A 5 10.19 5.55 -6.63
CA VAL A 5 8.77 5.33 -6.92
C VAL A 5 8.67 4.18 -7.92
N VAL A 6 7.90 3.16 -7.56
CA VAL A 6 7.57 2.03 -8.43
C VAL A 6 6.16 2.19 -8.97
N GLN A 7 5.98 1.85 -10.24
CA GLN A 7 4.69 1.89 -10.91
C GLN A 7 4.42 0.53 -11.56
N LEU A 8 3.28 -0.05 -11.22
CA LEU A 8 2.76 -1.26 -11.85
C LEU A 8 1.61 -0.92 -12.79
N THR A 9 1.69 -1.37 -14.03
CA THR A 9 0.58 -1.31 -14.98
C THR A 9 -0.13 -2.65 -15.02
N ALA A 10 -1.43 -2.68 -14.75
CA ALA A 10 -2.22 -3.90 -14.81
C ALA A 10 -2.40 -4.36 -16.27
N GLN A 11 -2.06 -5.62 -16.55
CA GLN A 11 -2.24 -6.26 -17.87
C GLN A 11 -3.37 -7.31 -17.84
N SER A 12 -3.80 -7.71 -16.66
CA SER A 12 -4.92 -8.64 -16.43
C SER A 12 -5.59 -8.32 -15.09
N PRO A 13 -6.80 -8.86 -14.82
CA PRO A 13 -7.45 -8.66 -13.53
C PRO A 13 -6.56 -9.10 -12.36
N ILE A 14 -6.52 -8.31 -11.28
CA ILE A 14 -5.61 -8.54 -10.16
C ILE A 14 -6.39 -9.05 -8.95
N ALA A 15 -6.02 -10.24 -8.47
CA ALA A 15 -6.58 -10.83 -7.26
C ALA A 15 -5.53 -10.89 -6.14
N VAL A 16 -5.57 -9.92 -5.22
CA VAL A 16 -4.64 -9.78 -4.09
C VAL A 16 -5.43 -9.55 -2.80
N GLY A 17 -5.06 -10.18 -1.69
CA GLY A 17 -5.79 -10.04 -0.43
C GLY A 17 -6.06 -11.36 0.27
N GLU A 18 -6.97 -11.30 1.24
CA GLU A 18 -7.27 -12.39 2.17
C GLU A 18 -7.63 -13.69 1.44
N TRP A 19 -7.25 -14.79 2.09
CA TRP A 19 -7.70 -16.12 1.73
C TRP A 19 -9.21 -16.24 1.99
N MET A 20 -9.86 -17.22 1.35
CA MET A 20 -11.28 -17.48 1.54
C MET A 20 -11.58 -17.56 3.04
N THR A 21 -12.42 -16.65 3.53
CA THR A 21 -12.95 -16.79 4.89
C THR A 21 -13.89 -17.98 4.87
N SER A 22 -13.83 -18.85 5.88
CA SER A 22 -14.55 -20.14 5.90
C SER A 22 -16.08 -20.04 5.81
N ARG A 23 -16.64 -18.83 5.83
CA ARG A 23 -18.07 -18.54 5.75
C ARG A 23 -18.54 -18.08 4.36
N SER A 24 -17.62 -17.81 3.42
CA SER A 24 -17.97 -17.32 2.08
C SER A 24 -17.19 -18.04 0.99
N ASN A 25 -17.89 -18.43 -0.08
CA ASN A 25 -17.27 -18.93 -1.32
C ASN A 25 -16.73 -17.78 -2.20
N VAL A 26 -16.77 -16.55 -1.70
CA VAL A 26 -16.24 -15.35 -2.37
C VAL A 26 -14.89 -15.02 -1.78
N ARG A 27 -13.91 -14.86 -2.66
CA ARG A 27 -12.62 -14.27 -2.33
C ARG A 27 -12.60 -12.81 -2.77
N GLU A 28 -12.53 -11.91 -1.80
CA GLU A 28 -12.46 -10.47 -2.03
C GLU A 28 -11.01 -10.01 -2.19
N SER A 29 -10.78 -9.14 -3.18
CA SER A 29 -9.48 -8.49 -3.33
C SER A 29 -9.40 -7.22 -2.49
N LEU A 30 -8.20 -6.85 -2.05
CA LEU A 30 -7.92 -5.53 -1.53
C LEU A 30 -8.09 -4.48 -2.64
N ASN A 31 -8.21 -3.21 -2.24
CA ASN A 31 -8.28 -2.07 -3.16
C ASN A 31 -6.89 -1.55 -3.59
N TYR A 32 -5.82 -2.22 -3.16
CA TYR A 32 -4.43 -1.84 -3.36
C TYR A 32 -3.57 -3.10 -3.39
N ILE A 33 -2.31 -2.98 -3.81
CA ILE A 33 -1.35 -4.08 -3.80
C ILE A 33 -0.45 -3.90 -2.58
N PRO A 34 -0.47 -4.82 -1.59
CA PRO A 34 0.44 -4.75 -0.45
C PRO A 34 1.90 -4.85 -0.91
N GLY A 35 2.80 -4.10 -0.28
CA GLY A 35 4.23 -4.12 -0.61
C GLY A 35 4.85 -5.52 -0.49
N GLY A 36 4.37 -6.34 0.45
CA GLY A 36 4.76 -7.75 0.57
C GLY A 36 4.43 -8.60 -0.66
N VAL A 37 3.38 -8.26 -1.43
CA VAL A 37 3.02 -8.96 -2.67
C VAL A 37 4.03 -8.64 -3.77
N LEU A 38 4.40 -7.37 -3.96
CA LEU A 38 5.44 -6.99 -4.91
C LEU A 38 6.80 -7.58 -4.51
N ARG A 39 7.16 -7.43 -3.23
CA ARG A 39 8.40 -8.00 -2.66
C ARG A 39 8.49 -9.50 -2.94
N GLY A 40 7.42 -10.25 -2.69
CA GLY A 40 7.38 -11.69 -2.94
C GLY A 40 7.44 -12.05 -4.42
N ALA A 41 6.78 -11.29 -5.29
CA ALA A 41 6.81 -11.52 -6.74
C ALA A 41 8.21 -11.29 -7.33
N LEU A 42 8.88 -10.19 -6.95
CA LEU A 42 10.25 -9.91 -7.37
C LEU A 42 11.22 -10.96 -6.81
N ALA A 43 11.14 -11.27 -5.52
CA ALA A 43 11.99 -12.28 -4.90
C ALA A 43 11.86 -13.64 -5.60
N GLN A 44 10.63 -14.06 -5.90
CA GLN A 44 10.39 -15.28 -6.65
C GLN A 44 11.00 -15.23 -8.05
N ALA A 45 10.79 -14.14 -8.80
CA ALA A 45 11.32 -14.00 -10.16
C ALA A 45 12.86 -14.10 -10.18
N VAL A 46 13.53 -13.45 -9.23
CA VAL A 46 15.00 -13.54 -9.06
C VAL A 46 15.42 -14.96 -8.70
N LEU A 47 14.76 -15.62 -7.75
CA LEU A 47 15.07 -16.99 -7.33
C LEU A 47 14.91 -18.00 -8.48
N GLU A 48 13.93 -17.81 -9.35
CA GLU A 48 13.72 -18.62 -10.57
C GLU A 48 14.83 -18.39 -11.59
N GLN A 49 15.30 -17.14 -11.73
CA GLN A 49 16.41 -16.79 -12.61
C GLN A 49 17.75 -17.38 -12.16
N ILE A 50 18.04 -17.39 -10.85
CA ILE A 50 19.29 -17.99 -10.31
C ILE A 50 19.19 -19.51 -10.07
N GLY A 51 18.05 -20.13 -10.38
CA GLY A 51 17.84 -21.58 -10.24
C GLY A 51 17.68 -22.08 -8.81
N GLN A 52 17.33 -21.22 -7.86
CA GLN A 52 17.21 -21.57 -6.44
C GLN A 52 15.75 -21.65 -5.94
N HIS A 53 14.76 -21.42 -6.80
CA HIS A 53 13.37 -21.49 -6.41
C HIS A 53 12.90 -22.95 -6.22
N ARG A 54 12.97 -23.42 -4.96
CA ARG A 54 12.74 -24.82 -4.56
C ARG A 54 11.40 -25.41 -5.00
N SER A 55 10.35 -24.59 -5.10
CA SER A 55 8.97 -25.05 -5.36
C SER A 55 8.60 -25.07 -6.84
N SER A 56 9.24 -24.27 -7.71
CA SER A 56 8.90 -24.27 -9.15
C SER A 56 9.67 -25.33 -9.94
N ARG A 57 10.81 -25.84 -9.42
CA ARG A 57 11.81 -26.64 -10.18
C ARG A 57 12.21 -25.98 -11.52
N ARG A 58 11.88 -24.70 -11.72
CA ARG A 58 12.18 -23.94 -12.92
C ARG A 58 13.49 -23.22 -12.66
N THR A 59 14.50 -23.58 -13.44
CA THR A 59 15.76 -22.85 -13.55
C THR A 59 15.71 -22.12 -14.87
N LEU A 60 15.46 -20.81 -14.84
CA LEU A 60 15.36 -19.99 -16.05
C LEU A 60 16.71 -19.43 -16.50
N GLY A 61 17.69 -19.39 -15.60
CA GLY A 61 19.04 -18.88 -15.88
C GLY A 61 20.14 -19.66 -15.15
N ALA A 62 21.38 -19.19 -15.30
CA ALA A 62 22.55 -19.75 -14.64
C ALA A 62 22.74 -19.14 -13.25
N HIS A 63 23.49 -19.83 -12.38
CA HIS A 63 23.85 -19.29 -11.07
C HIS A 63 24.69 -18.00 -11.26
N SER A 64 24.23 -16.90 -10.66
CA SER A 64 24.89 -15.59 -10.72
C SER A 64 25.22 -15.11 -9.30
N PRO A 65 26.51 -15.09 -8.90
CA PRO A 65 26.92 -14.58 -7.60
C PRO A 65 26.52 -13.12 -7.37
N THR A 66 26.57 -12.30 -8.43
CA THR A 66 26.16 -10.89 -8.38
C THR A 66 24.67 -10.76 -8.06
N LEU A 67 23.82 -11.57 -8.70
CA LEU A 67 22.38 -11.54 -8.47
C LEU A 67 22.00 -12.15 -7.11
N GLN A 68 22.74 -13.15 -6.64
CA GLN A 68 22.63 -13.69 -5.28
C GLN A 68 22.93 -12.61 -4.22
N GLN A 69 24.05 -11.89 -4.36
CA GLN A 69 24.41 -10.81 -3.46
C GLN A 69 23.36 -9.68 -3.48
N ALA A 70 22.89 -9.30 -4.68
CA ALA A 70 21.83 -8.30 -4.82
C ALA A 70 20.53 -8.75 -4.14
N PHE A 71 20.18 -10.04 -4.24
CA PHE A 71 19.03 -10.62 -3.56
C PHE A 71 19.15 -10.49 -2.04
N GLU A 72 20.29 -10.83 -1.46
CA GLU A 72 20.52 -10.73 -0.01
C GLU A 72 20.47 -9.30 0.50
N LEU A 73 21.05 -8.35 -0.24
CA LEU A 73 21.01 -6.92 0.09
C LEU A 73 19.59 -6.33 -0.01
N CYS A 74 18.80 -6.77 -0.98
CA CYS A 74 17.45 -6.23 -1.21
C CYS A 74 16.38 -6.90 -0.35
N PHE A 75 16.44 -8.22 -0.16
CA PHE A 75 15.42 -9.03 0.51
C PHE A 75 15.85 -9.58 1.88
N GLY A 76 17.05 -9.24 2.38
CA GLY A 76 17.47 -9.53 3.74
C GLY A 76 16.64 -8.80 4.80
N LYS A 77 16.87 -9.13 6.08
CA LYS A 77 16.15 -8.54 7.24
C LYS A 77 16.24 -7.01 7.27
N SER A 78 17.39 -6.47 6.90
CA SER A 78 17.66 -5.01 6.85
C SER A 78 17.66 -4.47 5.43
N GLY A 79 17.04 -5.18 4.48
CA GLY A 79 17.02 -4.80 3.07
C GLY A 79 15.99 -3.73 2.74
N ALA A 80 15.52 -3.75 1.50
CA ALA A 80 14.54 -2.81 0.98
C ALA A 80 13.17 -2.95 1.66
N GLN A 81 12.56 -1.81 1.97
CA GLN A 81 11.20 -1.71 2.51
C GLN A 81 10.23 -1.38 1.38
N PHE A 82 9.29 -2.29 1.13
CA PHE A 82 8.28 -2.14 0.08
C PHE A 82 7.00 -1.56 0.66
N GLY A 83 6.65 -0.34 0.23
CA GLY A 83 5.40 0.31 0.58
C GLY A 83 4.20 -0.30 -0.13
N PHE A 84 2.99 0.12 0.25
CA PHE A 84 1.77 -0.22 -0.49
C PHE A 84 1.81 0.46 -1.86
N LEU A 85 1.32 -0.26 -2.87
CA LEU A 85 1.11 0.31 -4.20
C LEU A 85 -0.38 0.61 -4.34
N MET A 86 -0.68 1.90 -4.42
CA MET A 86 -2.03 2.43 -4.47
C MET A 86 -2.46 2.68 -5.90
N PRO A 87 -3.76 2.53 -6.25
CA PRO A 87 -4.28 2.68 -7.60
C PRO A 87 -4.43 4.16 -8.00
N PHE A 88 -3.46 5.00 -7.64
CA PHE A 88 -3.45 6.44 -7.86
C PHE A 88 -2.19 6.79 -8.65
N GLU A 89 -2.31 7.69 -9.62
CA GLU A 89 -1.16 8.12 -10.44
C GLU A 89 -0.12 8.86 -9.60
N ASN A 90 -0.56 9.64 -8.61
CA ASN A 90 0.32 10.38 -7.70
C ASN A 90 0.66 9.57 -6.44
N ALA A 91 1.94 9.58 -6.05
CA ALA A 91 2.42 9.02 -4.78
C ALA A 91 1.98 9.84 -3.54
N ALA A 92 1.47 11.06 -3.73
CA ALA A 92 0.92 11.90 -2.66
C ALA A 92 -0.48 11.43 -2.22
N TRP A 93 -0.49 10.35 -1.45
CA TRP A 93 -1.70 9.82 -0.82
C TRP A 93 -1.48 9.59 0.68
N ILE A 94 -2.57 9.59 1.44
CA ILE A 94 -2.58 9.24 2.86
C ILE A 94 -3.82 8.40 3.17
N PRO A 95 -3.78 7.47 4.14
CA PRO A 95 -5.02 6.94 4.70
C PRO A 95 -5.81 8.10 5.31
N ALA A 96 -7.12 8.10 5.16
CA ALA A 96 -7.96 9.14 5.76
C ALA A 96 -7.76 9.12 7.28
N PRO A 97 -7.24 10.20 7.90
CA PRO A 97 -7.01 10.22 9.34
C PRO A 97 -8.35 10.13 10.07
N ALA A 98 -8.34 9.65 11.31
CA ALA A 98 -9.56 9.51 12.12
C ALA A 98 -10.26 10.86 12.41
N THR A 99 -9.54 11.96 12.21
CA THR A 99 -10.00 13.35 12.34
C THR A 99 -10.56 13.94 11.05
N ALA A 100 -10.41 13.24 9.91
CA ALA A 100 -11.01 13.66 8.67
C ALA A 100 -12.53 13.46 8.69
N LEU A 101 -13.26 14.44 8.19
CA LEU A 101 -14.71 14.42 8.01
C LEU A 101 -15.05 14.72 6.54
N PHE A 102 -15.94 13.92 5.97
CA PHE A 102 -16.50 14.18 4.63
C PHE A 102 -17.96 14.57 4.73
N ASN A 103 -18.39 15.45 3.83
CA ASN A 103 -19.82 15.63 3.60
C ASN A 103 -20.40 14.38 2.93
N LYS A 104 -21.50 13.87 3.49
CA LYS A 104 -22.17 12.65 3.04
C LYS A 104 -22.68 12.74 1.59
N GLN A 105 -23.21 13.89 1.20
CA GLN A 105 -23.80 14.08 -0.12
C GLN A 105 -22.79 14.55 -1.17
N ASP A 106 -21.72 15.21 -0.73
CA ASP A 106 -20.70 15.74 -1.63
C ASP A 106 -19.29 15.56 -1.04
N GLY A 107 -18.63 14.47 -1.45
CA GLY A 107 -17.29 14.11 -0.96
C GLY A 107 -16.17 15.09 -1.34
N ARG A 108 -16.47 16.17 -2.08
CA ARG A 108 -15.53 17.28 -2.33
C ARG A 108 -15.25 18.09 -1.08
N TYR A 109 -16.19 18.16 -0.15
CA TYR A 109 -15.99 18.86 1.12
C TYR A 109 -15.32 17.92 2.13
N LEU A 110 -14.04 18.20 2.38
CA LEU A 110 -13.19 17.54 3.37
C LEU A 110 -12.83 18.54 4.48
N TYR A 111 -13.01 18.12 5.73
CA TYR A 111 -12.61 18.87 6.91
C TYR A 111 -11.70 17.99 7.78
N ASP A 112 -10.86 18.62 8.58
CA ASP A 112 -9.99 17.94 9.55
C ASP A 112 -10.20 18.55 10.93
N THR A 113 -10.61 17.73 11.90
CA THR A 113 -10.86 18.16 13.27
C THR A 113 -9.60 18.16 14.13
N LEU A 114 -8.45 17.69 13.62
CA LEU A 114 -7.23 17.53 14.41
C LEU A 114 -6.81 18.82 15.11
N VAL A 115 -6.82 19.96 14.42
CA VAL A 115 -6.41 21.25 15.00
C VAL A 115 -7.37 21.68 16.10
N ALA A 116 -8.68 21.56 15.89
CA ALA A 116 -9.68 21.86 16.91
C ALA A 116 -9.48 20.96 18.15
N LEU A 117 -9.24 19.66 17.94
CA LEU A 117 -8.96 18.71 19.02
C LEU A 117 -7.70 19.07 19.81
N LEU A 118 -6.61 19.47 19.14
CA LEU A 118 -5.35 19.86 19.80
C LEU A 118 -5.50 21.14 20.64
N ARG A 119 -6.40 22.02 20.22
CA ARG A 119 -6.72 23.29 20.90
C ARG A 119 -7.84 23.18 21.94
N ASP A 120 -8.41 21.99 22.13
CA ASP A 120 -9.56 21.77 23.01
C ASP A 120 -10.80 22.60 22.58
N GLU A 121 -10.95 22.85 21.26
CA GLU A 121 -12.06 23.59 20.64
C GLU A 121 -13.21 22.66 20.20
N THR A 122 -14.44 23.17 20.18
CA THR A 122 -15.60 22.46 19.62
C THR A 122 -15.63 22.55 18.10
N TYR A 123 -16.08 21.49 17.43
CA TYR A 123 -16.30 21.47 15.98
C TYR A 123 -17.72 21.00 15.64
N SER A 124 -18.24 21.45 14.49
CA SER A 124 -19.56 21.06 13.99
C SER A 124 -19.50 19.76 13.19
N MET A 125 -20.56 18.95 13.30
CA MET A 125 -20.81 17.79 12.43
C MET A 125 -21.72 18.14 11.25
N GLU A 126 -21.95 19.42 10.98
CA GLU A 126 -22.68 19.93 9.83
C GLU A 126 -21.72 20.68 8.90
N CYS A 127 -21.87 20.45 7.60
CA CYS A 127 -21.09 21.07 6.56
C CYS A 127 -21.43 22.57 6.48
N PRO A 128 -20.49 23.49 6.74
CA PRO A 128 -20.76 24.93 6.67
C PRO A 128 -21.21 25.40 5.28
N HIS A 129 -20.84 24.69 4.21
CA HIS A 129 -21.20 25.06 2.83
C HIS A 129 -22.58 24.56 2.38
N THR A 130 -23.07 23.44 2.93
CA THR A 130 -24.29 22.80 2.42
C THR A 130 -25.35 22.54 3.50
N GLY A 131 -25.02 22.71 4.78
CA GLY A 131 -25.85 22.32 5.92
C GLY A 131 -26.01 20.81 6.13
N TYR A 132 -25.41 19.97 5.26
CA TYR A 132 -25.54 18.52 5.36
C TYR A 132 -24.60 17.93 6.42
N ARG A 133 -25.03 16.81 7.00
CA ARG A 133 -24.23 16.06 7.97
C ARG A 133 -22.88 15.63 7.41
N LEU A 134 -21.84 15.86 8.20
CA LEU A 134 -20.51 15.32 8.04
C LEU A 134 -20.44 13.91 8.64
N GLU A 135 -19.66 13.04 8.01
CA GLU A 135 -19.38 11.68 8.47
C GLU A 135 -17.87 11.45 8.52
N ARG A 136 -17.44 10.53 9.39
CA ARG A 136 -16.01 10.19 9.53
C ARG A 136 -15.44 9.69 8.21
N GLY A 137 -14.27 10.22 7.86
CA GLY A 137 -13.52 9.82 6.70
C GLY A 137 -13.10 8.36 6.76
N ARG A 138 -13.37 7.64 5.66
CA ARG A 138 -12.90 6.26 5.45
C ARG A 138 -12.20 6.16 4.10
N GLY A 139 -11.24 5.25 4.02
CA GLY A 139 -10.46 5.00 2.80
C GLY A 139 -9.21 5.85 2.76
N PHE A 140 -8.91 6.40 1.59
CA PHE A 140 -7.69 7.12 1.30
C PHE A 140 -7.98 8.53 0.78
N LEU A 141 -7.03 9.43 1.00
CA LEU A 141 -7.01 10.76 0.43
C LEU A 141 -5.87 10.85 -0.58
N VAL A 142 -6.10 11.59 -1.67
CA VAL A 142 -5.10 11.91 -2.69
C VAL A 142 -4.95 13.42 -2.81
N ARG A 143 -3.74 13.89 -3.05
CA ARG A 143 -3.46 15.32 -3.29
C ARG A 143 -3.53 15.61 -4.79
N GLY A 144 -4.51 16.40 -5.19
CA GLY A 144 -4.60 17.00 -6.53
C GLY A 144 -4.22 18.48 -6.51
N GLU A 145 -4.49 19.17 -7.62
CA GLU A 145 -4.21 20.61 -7.78
C GLU A 145 -4.95 21.47 -6.73
N ASN A 146 -6.20 21.10 -6.43
CA ASN A 146 -7.07 21.79 -5.48
C ASN A 146 -6.93 21.29 -4.03
N GLY A 147 -5.84 20.58 -3.72
CA GLY A 147 -5.58 20.03 -2.39
C GLY A 147 -6.02 18.57 -2.22
N TRP A 148 -6.33 18.19 -0.98
CA TRP A 148 -6.68 16.81 -0.62
C TRP A 148 -8.14 16.50 -0.92
N SER A 149 -8.39 15.33 -1.51
CA SER A 149 -9.74 14.85 -1.80
C SER A 149 -9.86 13.35 -1.56
N LYS A 150 -11.09 12.85 -1.44
CA LYS A 150 -11.36 11.42 -1.30
C LYS A 150 -10.91 10.67 -2.54
N ALA A 151 -10.09 9.64 -2.34
CA ALA A 151 -9.56 8.86 -3.43
C ALA A 151 -10.63 7.91 -4.01
N PRO A 152 -10.77 7.83 -5.35
CA PRO A 152 -11.64 6.84 -5.98
C PRO A 152 -11.03 5.44 -5.81
N MET A 153 -11.84 4.44 -5.44
CA MET A 153 -11.38 3.06 -5.36
C MET A 153 -11.36 2.43 -6.75
N PRO A 154 -10.47 1.47 -7.02
CA PRO A 154 -10.37 0.87 -8.34
C PRO A 154 -11.61 0.01 -8.62
N PRO A 155 -12.07 -0.07 -9.89
CA PRO A 155 -13.18 -0.92 -10.25
C PRO A 155 -12.85 -2.40 -9.99
N LYS A 156 -13.86 -3.16 -9.60
CA LYS A 156 -13.74 -4.60 -9.34
C LYS A 156 -14.84 -5.38 -10.02
N HIS A 157 -14.53 -6.63 -10.34
CA HIS A 157 -15.44 -7.56 -10.99
C HIS A 157 -15.44 -8.90 -10.27
N LEU A 158 -16.63 -9.44 -10.04
CA LEU A 158 -16.84 -10.78 -9.48
C LEU A 158 -16.80 -11.87 -10.58
N PHE A 159 -15.72 -12.65 -10.61
CA PHE A 159 -15.58 -13.80 -11.50
C PHE A 159 -16.13 -15.06 -10.85
N VAL A 160 -17.28 -15.55 -11.34
CA VAL A 160 -17.85 -16.83 -10.91
C VAL A 160 -17.18 -17.97 -11.67
N ARG A 161 -16.71 -18.98 -10.95
CA ARG A 161 -15.99 -20.14 -11.50
C ARG A 161 -16.61 -21.43 -10.98
N VAL A 162 -16.67 -22.42 -11.86
CA VAL A 162 -17.11 -23.79 -11.55
C VAL A 162 -15.96 -24.77 -11.76
N GLY A 163 -15.88 -25.79 -10.93
CA GLY A 163 -15.09 -26.98 -11.23
C GLY A 163 -15.75 -27.74 -12.38
N LEU A 164 -14.94 -28.31 -13.27
CA LEU A 164 -15.44 -29.17 -14.35
C LEU A 164 -15.10 -30.61 -14.04
N ASN A 165 -16.11 -31.48 -14.06
CA ASN A 165 -15.90 -32.92 -14.09
C ASN A 165 -15.49 -33.32 -15.51
N ARG A 166 -14.23 -33.73 -15.67
CA ARG A 166 -13.67 -34.07 -17.00
C ARG A 166 -14.30 -35.29 -17.65
N GLN A 167 -14.88 -36.21 -16.88
CA GLN A 167 -15.49 -37.43 -17.43
C GLN A 167 -16.89 -37.16 -17.98
N LEU A 168 -17.62 -36.25 -17.33
CA LEU A 168 -19.02 -35.93 -17.67
C LEU A 168 -19.15 -34.64 -18.48
N GLU A 169 -18.06 -33.89 -18.66
CA GLU A 169 -18.04 -32.54 -19.23
C GLU A 169 -19.05 -31.58 -18.58
N ALA A 170 -19.39 -31.86 -17.31
CA ALA A 170 -20.40 -31.16 -16.54
C ALA A 170 -19.78 -30.39 -15.36
N ALA A 171 -20.55 -29.46 -14.79
CA ALA A 171 -20.16 -28.79 -13.57
C ALA A 171 -19.97 -29.81 -12.43
N GLN A 172 -18.83 -29.75 -11.76
CA GLN A 172 -18.54 -30.58 -10.60
C GLN A 172 -19.33 -30.07 -9.39
N GLU A 173 -20.14 -30.94 -8.82
CA GLU A 173 -20.92 -30.63 -7.62
C GLU A 173 -20.00 -30.20 -6.47
N GLY A 174 -20.42 -29.17 -5.72
CA GLY A 174 -19.68 -28.63 -4.59
C GLY A 174 -18.48 -27.74 -4.95
N ILE A 175 -18.17 -27.55 -6.24
CA ILE A 175 -17.05 -26.71 -6.69
C ILE A 175 -17.58 -25.48 -7.42
N LEU A 176 -18.22 -24.58 -6.68
CA LEU A 176 -18.59 -23.23 -7.12
C LEU A 176 -17.89 -22.21 -6.22
N TYR A 177 -17.15 -21.29 -6.82
CA TYR A 177 -16.47 -20.21 -6.09
C TYR A 177 -16.45 -18.94 -6.91
N ALA A 178 -16.31 -17.80 -6.21
CA ALA A 178 -16.20 -16.50 -6.86
C ALA A 178 -14.91 -15.81 -6.44
N ILE A 179 -14.28 -15.11 -7.38
CA ILE A 179 -13.12 -14.26 -7.14
C ILE A 179 -13.51 -12.84 -7.51
N GLU A 180 -13.59 -11.93 -6.55
CA GLU A 180 -13.65 -10.51 -6.84
C GLU A 180 -12.23 -10.02 -7.11
N ALA A 181 -11.97 -9.52 -8.32
CA ALA A 181 -10.66 -9.03 -8.74
C ALA A 181 -10.74 -7.58 -9.20
N ILE A 182 -9.63 -6.86 -9.06
CA ILE A 182 -9.49 -5.49 -9.57
C ILE A 182 -9.40 -5.55 -11.10
N GLU A 183 -10.18 -4.72 -11.78
CA GLU A 183 -10.16 -4.62 -13.24
C GLU A 183 -8.85 -3.95 -13.73
N PRO A 184 -8.29 -4.38 -14.87
CA PRO A 184 -7.03 -3.84 -15.38
C PRO A 184 -7.18 -2.47 -16.05
N PHE A 185 -8.40 -1.96 -16.23
CA PHE A 185 -8.66 -0.69 -16.89
C PHE A 185 -9.65 0.17 -16.11
N VAL A 186 -9.48 1.49 -16.21
CA VAL A 186 -10.48 2.48 -15.79
C VAL A 186 -11.19 2.99 -17.03
N LEU A 187 -12.52 2.93 -17.04
CA LEU A 187 -13.34 3.47 -18.11
C LEU A 187 -13.45 5.00 -17.97
N ASN A 188 -12.91 5.74 -18.93
CA ASN A 188 -13.08 7.19 -19.06
C ASN A 188 -13.69 7.48 -20.45
N GLY A 189 -15.01 7.35 -20.59
CA GLY A 189 -15.67 7.42 -21.91
C GLY A 189 -15.51 6.13 -22.72
N GLU A 190 -15.32 6.24 -24.04
CA GLU A 190 -15.25 5.09 -24.96
C GLU A 190 -13.91 4.33 -24.93
N ALA A 191 -12.82 4.96 -24.46
CA ALA A 191 -11.50 4.35 -24.36
C ALA A 191 -11.13 4.04 -22.90
N GLY A 192 -10.87 2.76 -22.61
CA GLY A 192 -10.35 2.32 -21.32
C GLY A 192 -8.86 2.65 -21.20
N ARG A 193 -8.45 3.24 -20.07
CA ARG A 193 -7.02 3.45 -19.75
C ARG A 193 -6.51 2.34 -18.82
N PRO A 194 -5.28 1.82 -19.00
CA PRO A 194 -4.72 0.84 -18.07
C PRO A 194 -4.67 1.38 -16.64
N LEU A 195 -5.06 0.56 -15.68
CA LEU A 195 -4.99 0.88 -14.26
C LEU A 195 -3.53 0.77 -13.81
N ARG A 196 -3.03 1.85 -13.19
CA ARG A 196 -1.68 1.93 -12.65
C ARG A 196 -1.71 1.94 -11.13
N PHE A 197 -0.75 1.25 -10.52
CA PHE A 197 -0.53 1.26 -9.08
C PHE A 197 0.84 1.85 -8.77
N THR A 198 0.86 2.90 -7.95
CA THR A 198 2.08 3.62 -7.59
C THR A 198 2.41 3.38 -6.12
N GLY A 199 3.66 3.05 -5.83
CA GLY A 199 4.17 2.90 -4.47
C GLY A 199 5.63 3.28 -4.36
N GLU A 200 6.17 3.13 -3.16
CA GLU A 200 7.55 3.54 -2.85
C GLU A 200 8.34 2.34 -2.34
N VAL A 201 9.60 2.24 -2.79
CA VAL A 201 10.58 1.31 -2.22
C VAL A 201 11.69 2.13 -1.58
N ARG A 202 11.94 1.87 -0.30
CA ARG A 202 12.91 2.59 0.53
C ARG A 202 14.11 1.70 0.84
N PHE A 203 15.30 2.25 0.68
CA PHE A 203 16.57 1.55 0.90
C PHE A 203 17.34 2.20 2.06
N PRO A 204 17.94 1.38 2.95
CA PRO A 204 18.74 1.91 4.06
C PRO A 204 19.91 2.76 3.55
N ASP A 205 20.56 2.30 2.49
CA ASP A 205 21.76 2.90 1.90
C ASP A 205 21.75 2.83 0.36
N ALA A 206 22.81 3.36 -0.26
CA ALA A 206 22.99 3.35 -1.70
C ALA A 206 23.28 1.94 -2.27
N GLN A 207 23.82 1.02 -1.47
CA GLN A 207 24.10 -0.35 -1.91
C GLN A 207 22.80 -1.12 -2.11
N GLY A 208 21.84 -0.99 -1.20
CA GLY A 208 20.51 -1.58 -1.35
C GLY A 208 19.77 -1.08 -2.60
N ALA A 209 19.89 0.22 -2.91
CA ALA A 209 19.30 0.78 -4.12
C ALA A 209 19.97 0.23 -5.40
N LYS A 210 21.30 0.12 -5.41
CA LYS A 210 22.04 -0.47 -6.54
C LYS A 210 21.74 -1.97 -6.71
N ALA A 211 21.52 -2.69 -5.60
CA ALA A 211 21.10 -4.08 -5.62
C ALA A 211 19.71 -4.22 -6.27
N PHE A 212 18.78 -3.33 -5.94
CA PHE A 212 17.45 -3.31 -6.57
C PHE A 212 17.51 -3.04 -8.08
N GLU A 213 18.34 -2.08 -8.52
CA GLU A 213 18.59 -1.84 -9.94
C GLU A 213 19.19 -3.07 -10.63
N THR A 214 20.16 -3.73 -10.00
CA THR A 214 20.77 -4.97 -10.51
C THR A 214 19.71 -6.07 -10.70
N ILE A 215 18.79 -6.21 -9.74
CA ILE A 215 17.67 -7.14 -9.83
C ILE A 215 16.75 -6.79 -10.99
N LEU A 216 16.33 -5.53 -11.12
CA LEU A 216 15.41 -5.14 -12.19
C LEU A 216 16.06 -5.31 -13.57
N ASN A 217 17.32 -4.93 -13.74
CA ASN A 217 18.05 -5.12 -14.99
C ASN A 217 18.17 -6.60 -15.38
N ALA A 218 18.32 -7.50 -14.41
CA ALA A 218 18.35 -8.94 -14.67
C ALA A 218 16.97 -9.47 -15.10
N LEU A 219 15.87 -8.87 -14.61
CA LEU A 219 14.50 -9.30 -14.89
C LEU A 219 13.85 -8.62 -16.10
N ARG A 220 14.45 -7.56 -16.65
CA ARG A 220 13.92 -6.85 -17.81
C ARG A 220 13.82 -7.76 -19.03
N TRP A 221 12.73 -7.61 -19.77
CA TRP A 221 12.54 -8.26 -21.06
C TRP A 221 12.91 -7.31 -22.21
N HIS A 222 12.69 -7.73 -23.46
CA HIS A 222 13.04 -6.97 -24.67
C HIS A 222 12.42 -5.56 -24.77
N ASP A 223 11.38 -5.27 -23.99
CA ASP A 223 10.64 -4.00 -23.97
C ASP A 223 11.08 -3.07 -22.82
N ASP A 224 12.20 -3.36 -22.16
CA ASP A 224 12.76 -2.60 -21.02
C ASP A 224 11.85 -2.56 -19.77
N GLU A 225 10.76 -3.33 -19.77
CA GLU A 225 9.85 -3.50 -18.63
C GLU A 225 10.12 -4.82 -17.90
N VAL A 226 9.79 -4.85 -16.60
CA VAL A 226 9.83 -6.07 -15.79
C VAL A 226 8.43 -6.65 -15.70
N HIS A 227 8.21 -7.80 -16.32
CA HIS A 227 6.92 -8.49 -16.31
C HIS A 227 6.80 -9.44 -15.12
N LEU A 228 5.73 -9.27 -14.34
CA LEU A 228 5.50 -10.05 -13.12
C LEU A 228 4.09 -10.63 -13.08
N ARG A 229 3.90 -11.65 -12.24
CA ARG A 229 2.58 -12.12 -11.84
C ARG A 229 2.38 -11.99 -10.34
N LEU A 230 1.34 -11.24 -9.97
CA LEU A 230 0.98 -10.94 -8.59
C LEU A 230 -0.15 -11.85 -8.07
N GLY A 231 -0.23 -11.98 -6.76
CA GLY A 231 -1.29 -12.76 -6.10
C GLY A 231 -1.18 -14.26 -6.30
N SER A 232 -2.21 -15.00 -5.90
CA SER A 232 -2.23 -16.47 -5.88
C SER A 232 -3.11 -17.12 -6.97
N ALA A 233 -3.86 -16.33 -7.74
CA ALA A 233 -4.71 -16.83 -8.82
C ALA A 233 -3.98 -16.89 -10.19
N ARG A 234 -2.64 -16.94 -10.18
CA ARG A 234 -1.77 -16.80 -11.37
C ARG A 234 -2.05 -17.82 -12.47
N SER A 235 -2.35 -19.07 -12.12
CA SER A 235 -2.68 -20.14 -13.08
C SER A 235 -4.04 -19.96 -13.76
N ARG A 236 -4.85 -19.00 -13.30
CA ARG A 236 -6.20 -18.71 -13.79
C ARG A 236 -6.25 -17.42 -14.62
N GLY A 237 -5.08 -16.90 -15.03
CA GLY A 237 -4.97 -15.71 -15.87
C GLY A 237 -5.05 -14.37 -15.13
N PHE A 238 -4.86 -14.38 -13.80
CA PHE A 238 -4.87 -13.15 -12.98
C PHE A 238 -3.46 -12.68 -12.64
N GLY A 239 -3.35 -11.37 -12.38
CA GLY A 239 -2.21 -10.75 -11.70
C GLY A 239 -1.03 -10.39 -12.59
N GLU A 240 -1.15 -10.51 -13.90
CA GLU A 240 -0.15 -10.03 -14.85
C GLU A 240 -0.02 -8.50 -14.79
N VAL A 241 1.21 -8.04 -14.59
CA VAL A 241 1.56 -6.62 -14.49
C VAL A 241 2.92 -6.36 -15.15
N SER A 242 3.13 -5.13 -15.61
CA SER A 242 4.46 -4.63 -15.95
C SER A 242 4.92 -3.59 -14.93
N LEU A 243 6.20 -3.63 -14.57
CA LEU A 243 6.83 -2.81 -13.55
C LEU A 243 7.84 -1.85 -14.18
N THR A 244 7.70 -0.57 -13.84
CA THR A 244 8.70 0.48 -14.07
C THR A 244 9.00 1.22 -12.76
N TYR A 245 10.10 1.98 -12.72
CA TYR A 245 10.46 2.80 -11.57
C TYR A 245 11.18 4.07 -11.99
N HIS A 246 11.18 5.06 -11.11
CA HIS A 246 11.96 6.29 -11.21
C HIS A 246 12.41 6.73 -9.82
N ASP A 247 13.41 7.61 -9.75
CA ASP A 247 13.83 8.19 -8.47
C ASP A 247 12.66 8.95 -7.83
N ALA A 248 12.51 8.79 -6.52
CA ALA A 248 11.48 9.55 -5.80
C ALA A 248 11.86 11.03 -5.77
N PRO A 249 10.87 11.94 -5.86
CA PRO A 249 11.13 13.35 -5.64
C PRO A 249 11.67 13.56 -4.21
N ASP A 250 12.48 14.60 -4.04
CA ASP A 250 12.90 15.01 -2.71
C ASP A 250 11.67 15.29 -1.84
N PRO A 251 11.69 14.88 -0.55
CA PRO A 251 10.56 15.12 0.33
C PRO A 251 10.35 16.62 0.49
N GLU A 252 9.10 17.06 0.37
CA GLU A 252 8.74 18.45 0.70
C GLU A 252 9.11 18.74 2.16
N PRO A 253 9.81 19.85 2.44
CA PRO A 253 10.14 20.20 3.82
C PRO A 253 8.87 20.46 4.62
N VAL A 254 8.74 19.79 5.76
CA VAL A 254 7.61 19.98 6.68
C VAL A 254 7.88 21.21 7.55
N ASN A 255 7.00 22.22 7.48
CA ASN A 255 7.07 23.38 8.35
C ASN A 255 6.45 23.07 9.72
N LEU A 256 7.26 22.48 10.60
CA LEU A 256 6.84 22.14 11.97
C LEU A 256 6.46 23.37 12.80
N LYS A 257 7.04 24.54 12.49
CA LYS A 257 6.73 25.79 13.21
C LYS A 257 5.32 26.28 12.90
N ASP A 258 4.96 26.34 11.61
CA ASP A 258 3.59 26.68 11.19
C ASP A 258 2.58 25.69 11.78
N PHE A 259 2.89 24.39 11.76
CA PHE A 259 2.01 23.39 12.36
C PHE A 259 1.85 23.60 13.87
N ALA A 260 2.92 23.88 14.61
CA ALA A 260 2.86 24.15 16.04
C ALA A 260 2.09 25.44 16.38
N GLU A 261 2.29 26.51 15.59
CA GLU A 261 1.54 27.77 15.72
C GLU A 261 0.04 27.53 15.47
N ARG A 262 -0.29 26.77 14.42
CA ARG A 262 -1.67 26.34 14.14
C ARG A 262 -2.22 25.41 15.21
N ALA A 263 -1.44 24.53 15.79
CA ALA A 263 -1.91 23.67 16.89
C ALA A 263 -2.03 24.43 18.23
N GLY A 264 -1.40 25.61 18.35
CA GLY A 264 -1.30 26.35 19.61
C GLY A 264 -0.41 25.69 20.67
N LYS A 265 0.32 24.63 20.30
CA LYS A 265 1.17 23.80 21.17
C LYS A 265 2.35 23.25 20.34
N PRO A 266 3.53 22.99 20.92
CA PRO A 266 4.70 22.48 20.20
C PRO A 266 4.57 20.98 19.92
N VAL A 267 3.62 20.61 19.07
CA VAL A 267 3.27 19.22 18.73
C VAL A 267 3.52 18.95 17.25
N PHE A 268 3.66 17.67 16.90
CA PHE A 268 3.70 17.19 15.52
C PHE A 268 2.96 15.85 15.43
N THR A 269 2.61 15.41 14.22
CA THR A 269 1.95 14.12 14.00
C THR A 269 2.81 13.20 13.14
N LEU A 270 2.81 11.92 13.50
CA LEU A 270 3.38 10.85 12.69
C LEU A 270 2.28 10.16 11.90
N LEU A 271 2.51 9.95 10.60
CA LEU A 271 1.60 9.21 9.73
C LEU A 271 2.25 7.90 9.29
N ALA A 272 1.65 6.79 9.69
CA ALA A 272 1.96 5.49 9.11
C ALA A 272 1.13 5.29 7.83
N ARG A 273 1.78 5.40 6.65
CA ARG A 273 1.15 5.09 5.35
C ARG A 273 0.89 3.59 5.16
N THR A 274 1.70 2.76 5.80
CA THR A 274 1.59 1.30 5.81
C THR A 274 1.50 0.81 7.24
N PRO A 275 0.84 -0.34 7.51
CA PRO A 275 0.84 -0.95 8.84
C PRO A 275 2.25 -1.12 9.37
N VAL A 276 2.46 -0.67 10.60
CA VAL A 276 3.73 -0.83 11.33
C VAL A 276 3.46 -1.80 12.46
N ILE A 277 4.18 -2.92 12.47
CA ILE A 277 4.20 -3.83 13.61
C ILE A 277 5.45 -3.45 14.42
N VAL A 278 5.22 -2.87 15.59
CA VAL A 278 6.29 -2.53 16.54
C VAL A 278 6.44 -3.70 17.50
N TYR A 279 7.65 -4.19 17.66
CA TYR A 279 7.97 -5.28 18.59
C TYR A 279 8.63 -4.70 19.83
N ASP A 280 8.41 -5.36 20.97
CA ASP A 280 9.16 -5.10 22.20
C ASP A 280 10.55 -5.77 22.15
N PRO A 281 11.43 -5.52 23.15
CA PRO A 281 12.77 -6.13 23.19
C PRO A 281 12.79 -7.67 23.22
N SER A 282 11.67 -8.33 23.55
CA SER A 282 11.54 -9.78 23.53
C SER A 282 11.11 -10.33 22.16
N GLY A 283 10.75 -9.43 21.22
CA GLY A 283 10.27 -9.79 19.89
C GLY A 283 8.75 -10.05 19.83
N ALA A 284 8.00 -9.76 20.89
CA ALA A 284 6.54 -9.81 20.87
C ALA A 284 5.95 -8.46 20.39
N PRO A 285 4.73 -8.42 19.82
CA PRO A 285 4.09 -7.16 19.47
C PRO A 285 3.99 -6.24 20.69
N ALA A 286 4.51 -5.02 20.58
CA ALA A 286 4.56 -4.07 21.69
C ALA A 286 3.13 -3.67 22.12
N PRO A 287 2.77 -3.80 23.41
CA PRO A 287 1.42 -3.47 23.89
C PRO A 287 1.15 -1.96 23.89
N THR A 288 2.20 -1.15 23.95
CA THR A 288 2.17 0.31 23.92
C THR A 288 3.33 0.84 23.10
N LEU A 289 3.11 1.93 22.37
CA LEU A 289 4.18 2.63 21.68
C LEU A 289 4.94 3.50 22.69
N THR A 290 6.26 3.52 22.60
CA THR A 290 7.12 4.47 23.32
C THR A 290 8.05 5.18 22.32
N PRO A 291 8.56 6.38 22.65
CA PRO A 291 9.54 7.07 21.81
C PRO A 291 10.76 6.19 21.48
N GLU A 292 11.24 5.40 22.43
CA GLU A 292 12.38 4.49 22.26
C GLU A 292 12.07 3.40 21.23
N LEU A 293 10.91 2.76 21.33
CA LEU A 293 10.47 1.74 20.38
C LEU A 293 10.26 2.32 18.97
N LEU A 294 9.74 3.55 18.89
CA LEU A 294 9.53 4.21 17.61
C LEU A 294 10.84 4.64 16.93
N ASN A 295 11.88 4.95 17.70
CA ASN A 295 13.17 5.38 17.15
C ASN A 295 13.87 4.28 16.32
N GLU A 296 13.59 3.01 16.57
CA GLU A 296 14.04 1.90 15.72
C GLU A 296 13.43 1.96 14.31
N SER A 297 12.18 2.39 14.22
CA SER A 297 11.43 2.48 12.95
C SER A 297 11.53 3.86 12.29
N LEU A 298 11.82 4.90 13.08
CA LEU A 298 11.88 6.31 12.70
C LEU A 298 13.15 6.95 13.28
N PRO A 299 14.33 6.62 12.72
CA PRO A 299 15.59 7.15 13.21
C PRO A 299 15.60 8.68 13.12
N GLY A 300 15.89 9.34 14.24
CA GLY A 300 15.89 10.80 14.36
C GLY A 300 14.71 11.38 15.14
N LEU A 301 13.84 10.54 15.71
CA LEU A 301 12.90 10.99 16.74
C LEU A 301 13.69 11.51 17.96
N PRO A 302 13.45 12.74 18.42
CA PRO A 302 14.13 13.27 19.60
C PRO A 302 13.74 12.48 20.84
N ALA A 303 14.72 12.13 21.68
CA ALA A 303 14.48 11.43 22.94
C ALA A 303 13.60 12.21 23.93
N SER A 304 13.48 13.53 23.76
CA SER A 304 12.59 14.40 24.52
C SER A 304 11.13 14.39 24.04
N GLY A 305 10.84 13.70 22.94
CA GLY A 305 9.48 13.58 22.43
C GLY A 305 8.63 12.71 23.35
N HIS A 306 7.42 13.18 23.69
CA HIS A 306 6.44 12.40 24.43
C HIS A 306 5.23 12.14 23.54
N LEU A 307 4.67 10.93 23.63
CA LEU A 307 3.40 10.61 22.98
C LEU A 307 2.26 11.30 23.73
N CYS A 308 1.37 11.97 23.02
CA CYS A 308 0.17 12.53 23.63
C CYS A 308 -0.73 11.41 24.16
N ASP A 309 -0.98 11.41 25.46
CA ASP A 309 -1.63 10.31 26.15
C ASP A 309 -3.14 10.22 25.82
N SER A 310 -3.61 8.99 25.60
CA SER A 310 -4.96 8.70 25.09
C SER A 310 -6.10 9.09 26.04
N GLN A 311 -5.82 9.28 27.34
CA GLN A 311 -6.83 9.72 28.31
C GLN A 311 -7.30 11.16 28.06
N GLN A 312 -6.46 12.03 27.50
CA GLN A 312 -6.90 13.35 27.02
C GLN A 312 -7.78 13.23 25.76
N THR A 313 -7.61 12.17 24.96
CA THR A 313 -8.38 11.94 23.71
C THR A 313 -9.67 11.13 23.91
N GLN A 314 -9.81 10.37 24.99
CA GLN A 314 -11.05 9.63 25.30
C GLN A 314 -12.19 10.57 25.72
N ALA A 315 -11.88 11.67 26.39
CA ALA A 315 -12.85 12.75 26.66
C ALA A 315 -13.34 13.43 25.36
N LEU A 316 -12.55 13.37 24.28
CA LEU A 316 -12.87 13.91 22.95
C LEU A 316 -13.64 12.93 22.04
N ARG A 317 -13.74 11.64 22.39
CA ARG A 317 -14.52 10.64 21.63
C ARG A 317 -15.98 10.54 22.06
N ASN A 318 -16.31 11.00 23.27
CA ASN A 318 -17.65 10.92 23.87
C ASN A 318 -18.40 12.26 23.86
N ARG A 319 -17.92 13.25 23.09
CA ARG A 319 -18.60 14.53 22.85
C ARG A 319 -18.94 14.66 21.37
#